data_AF-A0A956U189-F1
#
_entry.id   AF-A0A956U189-F1
#
_cell.length_a   1.000
_cell.length_b   1.000
_cell.length_c   1.000
_cell.angle_alpha   90.00
_cell.angle_beta   90.00
_cell.angle_gamma   90.00
#
_symmetry.space_group_name_H-M   'P 1'
#
loop_
_entity.id
_entity.type
_entity.pdbx_description
1 polymer ?
#
loop_
_entity_poly.entity_id
_entity_poly.type
_entity_poly.pdbx_seq_one_letter_code
_entity_poly.pdbx_strand_id
1 'polypeptide(L)'
;RTAEEKRETVNARLSELRIKNNSIELDLNSLQIEIENISEAMRRSSFATTGSEEIPAVPEDTEEEEINLSAEEPRLRRLQAQIEKFGPVNLLAPEEYSKLEERYQFLNEQMDDLLQAITSLGKAISKIDKESEKRFSETFEIMNTKFQEIFSRLFKGGEGKLVLTDPENLLESG
;
A
#
# COMPACT_ATOMS: atom_id res chain seq x y z
N ARG A 1 13.37 9.79 9.12
CA ARG A 1 13.61 10.74 8.02
C ARG A 1 13.97 10.04 6.70
N THR A 2 15.04 9.25 6.62
CA THR A 2 15.45 8.55 5.38
C THR A 2 14.49 7.46 4.88
N ALA A 3 13.70 6.82 5.75
CA ALA A 3 12.70 5.82 5.36
C ALA A 3 11.41 6.45 4.78
N GLU A 4 11.09 7.65 5.22
CA GLU A 4 9.89 8.40 4.85
C GLU A 4 10.08 9.06 3.47
N GLU A 5 11.25 9.67 3.25
CA GLU A 5 11.69 10.18 1.95
C GLU A 5 11.80 9.05 0.89
N LYS A 6 12.20 7.83 1.30
CA LYS A 6 12.19 6.66 0.41
C LYS A 6 10.77 6.19 0.06
N ARG A 7 9.81 6.23 0.99
CA ARG A 7 8.40 5.91 0.68
C ARG A 7 7.80 6.94 -0.27
N GLU A 8 8.07 8.22 -0.04
CA GLU A 8 7.51 9.31 -0.84
C GLU A 8 8.03 9.28 -2.29
N THR A 9 9.33 9.02 -2.48
CA THR A 9 9.93 8.86 -3.82
C THR A 9 9.45 7.61 -4.55
N VAL A 10 9.24 6.49 -3.85
CA VAL A 10 8.64 5.29 -4.43
C VAL A 10 7.20 5.57 -4.86
N ASN A 11 6.39 6.21 -4.01
CA ASN A 11 5.00 6.54 -4.32
C ASN A 11 4.87 7.50 -5.51
N ALA A 12 5.74 8.50 -5.60
CA ALA A 12 5.76 9.43 -6.74
C ALA A 12 6.07 8.69 -8.05
N ARG A 13 7.08 7.80 -8.05
CA ARG A 13 7.45 7.01 -9.23
C ARG A 13 6.36 6.00 -9.62
N LEU A 14 5.64 5.48 -8.64
CA LEU A 14 4.53 4.56 -8.83
C LEU A 14 3.31 5.29 -9.44
N SER A 15 3.01 6.51 -8.99
CA SER A 15 1.99 7.37 -9.59
C SER A 15 2.30 7.71 -11.06
N GLU A 16 3.56 8.00 -11.36
CA GLU A 16 3.99 8.29 -12.73
C GLU A 16 3.86 7.07 -13.66
N LEU A 17 4.19 5.88 -13.16
CA LEU A 17 3.99 4.61 -13.89
C LEU A 17 2.50 4.31 -14.09
N ARG A 18 1.62 4.64 -13.13
CA ARG A 18 0.16 4.50 -13.26
C ARG A 18 -0.39 5.34 -14.42
N ILE A 19 0.03 6.61 -14.51
CA ILE A 19 -0.43 7.52 -15.58
C ILE A 19 0.00 6.98 -16.95
N LYS A 20 1.25 6.52 -17.07
CA LYS A 20 1.77 5.94 -18.32
C LYS A 20 1.06 4.64 -18.70
N ASN A 21 0.71 3.80 -17.72
CA ASN A 21 0.01 2.55 -18.01
C ASN A 21 -1.42 2.80 -18.49
N ASN A 22 -2.14 3.71 -17.83
CA ASN A 22 -3.51 4.08 -18.21
C ASN A 22 -3.54 4.76 -19.60
N SER A 23 -2.55 5.61 -19.93
CA SER A 23 -2.47 6.18 -21.28
C SER A 23 -2.23 5.12 -22.36
N ILE A 24 -1.35 4.15 -22.10
CA ILE A 24 -1.10 3.02 -23.03
C ILE A 24 -2.37 2.19 -23.22
N GLU A 25 -3.17 2.01 -22.17
CA GLU A 25 -4.41 1.24 -22.19
C GLU A 25 -5.52 1.94 -23.00
N LEU A 26 -5.65 3.27 -22.87
CA LEU A 26 -6.56 4.06 -23.71
C LEU A 26 -6.14 4.03 -25.18
N ASP A 27 -4.85 4.17 -25.45
CA ASP A 27 -4.31 4.10 -26.80
C ASP A 27 -4.60 2.73 -27.44
N LEU A 28 -4.37 1.64 -26.71
CA LEU A 28 -4.68 0.28 -27.16
C LEU A 28 -6.16 0.08 -27.51
N ASN A 29 -7.07 0.54 -26.63
CA ASN A 29 -8.51 0.44 -26.88
C ASN A 29 -8.92 1.25 -28.12
N SER A 30 -8.38 2.46 -28.30
CA SER A 30 -8.66 3.28 -29.49
C SER A 30 -8.18 2.59 -30.78
N LEU A 31 -7.01 1.97 -30.72
CA LEU A 31 -6.42 1.22 -31.82
C LEU A 31 -7.26 -0.01 -32.19
N GLN A 32 -7.79 -0.71 -31.18
CA GLN A 32 -8.62 -1.89 -31.38
C GLN A 32 -9.96 -1.55 -32.05
N ILE A 33 -10.58 -0.44 -31.66
CA ILE A 33 -11.79 0.09 -32.31
C ILE A 33 -11.49 0.47 -33.77
N GLU A 34 -10.34 1.08 -34.04
CA GLU A 34 -9.92 1.46 -35.39
C GLU A 34 -9.71 0.24 -36.30
N ILE A 35 -9.08 -0.83 -35.79
CA ILE A 35 -8.98 -2.13 -36.49
C ILE A 35 -10.36 -2.69 -36.81
N GLU A 36 -11.27 -2.69 -35.84
CA GLU A 36 -12.61 -3.25 -36.00
C GLU A 36 -13.37 -2.48 -37.09
N ASN A 37 -13.34 -1.14 -37.05
CA ASN A 37 -13.94 -0.29 -38.06
C ASN A 37 -13.36 -0.52 -39.46
N ILE A 38 -12.02 -0.59 -39.60
CA ILE A 38 -11.37 -0.85 -40.90
C ILE A 38 -11.72 -2.26 -41.41
N SER A 39 -11.76 -3.25 -40.52
CA SER A 39 -12.13 -4.63 -40.88
C SER A 39 -13.58 -4.75 -41.34
N GLU A 40 -14.49 -4.01 -40.70
CA GLU A 40 -15.90 -3.98 -41.07
C GLU A 40 -16.11 -3.26 -42.42
N ALA A 41 -15.39 -2.15 -42.64
CA ALA A 41 -15.32 -1.45 -43.92
C ALA A 41 -14.82 -2.35 -45.07
N MET A 42 -13.76 -3.12 -44.84
CA MET A 42 -13.27 -4.11 -45.82
C MET A 42 -14.28 -5.23 -46.07
N ARG A 43 -15.02 -5.66 -45.04
CA ARG A 43 -16.06 -6.69 -45.17
C ARG A 43 -17.26 -6.19 -45.98
N ARG A 44 -17.67 -4.93 -45.78
CA ARG A 44 -18.78 -4.30 -46.55
C ARG A 44 -18.43 -4.13 -48.03
N SER A 45 -17.22 -3.68 -48.35
CA SER A 45 -16.76 -3.55 -49.75
C SER A 45 -16.52 -4.89 -50.44
N SER A 46 -16.01 -5.89 -49.72
CA SER A 46 -15.89 -7.28 -50.21
C SER A 46 -17.26 -7.89 -50.55
N PHE A 47 -18.27 -7.66 -49.69
CA PHE A 47 -19.64 -8.14 -49.93
C PHE A 47 -20.30 -7.50 -51.16
N ALA A 48 -20.02 -6.22 -51.44
CA ALA A 48 -20.46 -5.53 -52.65
C ALA A 48 -19.85 -6.12 -53.95
N THR A 49 -18.71 -6.82 -53.85
CA THR A 49 -18.00 -7.39 -55.01
C THR A 49 -18.43 -8.83 -55.32
N THR A 50 -18.99 -9.58 -54.35
CA THR A 50 -19.32 -11.01 -54.52
C THR A 50 -20.82 -11.35 -54.51
N GLY A 51 -21.70 -10.37 -54.33
CA GLY A 51 -23.15 -10.59 -54.22
C GLY A 51 -23.93 -10.27 -55.49
N SER A 52 -23.84 -11.10 -56.52
CA SER A 52 -24.85 -11.13 -57.59
C SER A 52 -26.04 -11.97 -57.13
N GLU A 53 -26.85 -11.44 -56.21
CA GLU A 53 -28.21 -11.91 -55.97
C GLU A 53 -29.06 -10.76 -55.39
N GLU A 54 -30.10 -10.43 -56.15
CA GLU A 54 -31.10 -9.36 -56.04
C GLU A 54 -31.34 -8.77 -54.63
N ILE A 55 -31.06 -7.47 -54.47
CA ILE A 55 -31.65 -6.61 -53.43
C ILE A 55 -32.19 -5.33 -54.12
N PRO A 56 -33.42 -4.84 -53.81
CA PRO A 56 -34.04 -3.74 -54.53
C PRO A 56 -33.32 -2.42 -54.28
N ALA A 57 -33.29 -1.57 -55.32
CA ALA A 57 -32.65 -0.26 -55.36
C ALA A 57 -32.87 0.58 -54.08
N VAL A 58 -31.76 0.89 -53.41
CA VAL A 58 -31.67 1.98 -52.43
C VAL A 58 -31.17 3.21 -53.19
N PRO A 59 -31.73 4.42 -52.96
CA PRO A 59 -31.42 5.58 -53.78
C PRO A 59 -29.98 6.04 -53.60
N GLU A 60 -29.35 6.39 -54.72
CA GLU A 60 -28.08 7.11 -54.85
C GLU A 60 -28.11 8.39 -54.02
N ASP A 61 -27.47 8.42 -52.84
CA ASP A 61 -26.98 9.63 -52.15
C ASP A 61 -26.19 9.22 -50.88
N THR A 62 -25.29 8.26 -51.01
CA THR A 62 -24.18 8.10 -50.07
C THR A 62 -22.92 8.30 -50.87
N GLU A 63 -22.19 9.39 -50.58
CA GLU A 63 -20.80 9.54 -51.01
C GLU A 63 -20.03 8.32 -50.50
N GLU A 64 -19.90 7.31 -51.35
CA GLU A 64 -19.05 6.17 -51.12
C GLU A 64 -17.62 6.72 -51.15
N GLU A 65 -17.07 7.04 -49.97
CA GLU A 65 -15.63 7.12 -49.82
C GLU A 65 -15.08 5.78 -50.31
N GLU A 66 -14.55 5.76 -51.54
CA GLU A 66 -13.85 4.60 -52.10
C GLU A 66 -12.72 4.25 -51.14
N ILE A 67 -12.99 3.28 -50.27
CA ILE A 67 -12.03 2.78 -49.30
C ILE A 67 -10.94 2.12 -50.13
N ASN A 68 -9.79 2.79 -50.22
CA ASN A 68 -8.65 2.27 -50.97
C ASN A 68 -8.07 1.06 -50.21
N LEU A 69 -8.61 -0.11 -50.52
CA LEU A 69 -8.27 -1.40 -49.92
C LEU A 69 -6.75 -1.65 -49.91
N SER A 70 -6.02 -1.18 -50.93
CA SER A 70 -4.56 -1.30 -51.01
C SER A 70 -3.79 -0.48 -49.97
N ALA A 71 -4.37 0.59 -49.44
CA ALA A 71 -3.75 1.46 -48.43
C ALA A 71 -4.16 1.06 -47.00
N GLU A 72 -5.37 0.52 -46.83
CA GLU A 72 -5.90 0.14 -45.52
C GLU A 72 -5.44 -1.26 -45.04
N GLU A 73 -5.19 -2.21 -45.95
CA GLU A 73 -4.60 -3.52 -45.62
C GLU A 73 -3.25 -3.45 -44.87
N PRO A 74 -2.23 -2.68 -45.33
CA PRO A 74 -0.97 -2.58 -44.61
C PRO A 74 -1.11 -1.81 -43.29
N ARG A 75 -2.05 -0.87 -43.19
CA ARG A 75 -2.36 -0.16 -41.94
C ARG A 75 -2.93 -1.13 -40.90
N LEU A 76 -3.90 -1.96 -41.28
CA LEU A 76 -4.49 -2.99 -40.44
C LEU A 76 -3.44 -3.97 -39.90
N ARG A 77 -2.55 -4.47 -40.78
CA ARG A 77 -1.46 -5.39 -40.39
C ARG A 77 -0.48 -4.75 -39.41
N ARG A 78 -0.13 -3.47 -39.62
CA ARG A 78 0.76 -2.74 -38.70
C ARG A 78 0.13 -2.59 -37.31
N LEU A 79 -1.16 -2.34 -37.28
CA LEU A 79 -1.95 -2.14 -36.06
C LEU A 79 -2.10 -3.46 -35.28
N GLN A 80 -2.41 -4.55 -35.97
CA GLN A 80 -2.44 -5.90 -35.40
C GLN A 80 -1.08 -6.30 -34.81
N ALA A 81 0.02 -6.05 -35.53
CA ALA A 81 1.37 -6.32 -35.03
C ALA A 81 1.75 -5.46 -33.82
N GLN A 82 1.22 -4.23 -33.71
CA GLN A 82 1.40 -3.40 -32.52
C GLN A 82 0.66 -3.97 -31.32
N ILE A 83 -0.59 -4.40 -31.47
CA ILE A 83 -1.39 -5.03 -30.42
C ILE A 83 -0.76 -6.34 -29.94
N GLU A 84 -0.30 -7.20 -30.86
CA GLU A 84 0.39 -8.45 -30.49
C GLU A 84 1.67 -8.21 -29.67
N LYS A 85 2.37 -7.09 -29.91
CA LYS A 85 3.58 -6.72 -29.18
C LYS A 85 3.32 -6.36 -27.71
N PHE A 86 2.10 -5.94 -27.36
CA PHE A 86 1.73 -5.68 -25.97
C PHE A 86 1.48 -6.98 -25.17
N GLY A 87 1.35 -8.13 -25.85
CA GLY A 87 1.07 -9.42 -25.20
C GLY A 87 -0.33 -9.46 -24.60
N PRO A 88 -0.68 -10.50 -23.82
CA PRO A 88 -1.96 -10.58 -23.13
C PRO A 88 -2.07 -9.45 -22.09
N VAL A 89 -2.83 -8.41 -22.42
CA VAL A 89 -3.15 -7.31 -21.51
C VAL A 89 -4.07 -7.87 -20.41
N ASN A 90 -3.62 -7.81 -19.15
CA ASN A 90 -4.45 -8.22 -18.02
C ASN A 90 -5.47 -7.11 -17.70
N LEU A 91 -6.66 -7.23 -18.29
CA LEU A 91 -7.78 -6.30 -18.11
C LEU A 91 -8.27 -6.21 -16.65
N LEU A 92 -7.91 -7.17 -15.78
CA LEU A 92 -8.25 -7.16 -14.35
C LEU A 92 -7.18 -6.47 -13.49
N ALA A 93 -6.04 -6.06 -14.07
CA ALA A 93 -4.93 -5.48 -13.32
C ALA A 93 -5.30 -4.23 -12.49
N PRO A 94 -6.15 -3.30 -12.97
CA PRO A 94 -6.57 -2.15 -12.15
C PRO A 94 -7.39 -2.57 -10.92
N GLU A 95 -8.28 -3.56 -11.06
CA GLU A 95 -9.11 -4.05 -9.96
C GLU A 95 -8.29 -4.86 -8.94
N GLU A 96 -7.41 -5.75 -9.40
CA GLU A 96 -6.52 -6.53 -8.55
C GLU A 96 -5.57 -5.62 -7.78
N TYR A 97 -5.07 -4.57 -8.44
CA TYR A 97 -4.23 -3.57 -7.81
C TYR A 97 -4.99 -2.77 -6.75
N SER A 98 -6.22 -2.31 -7.05
CA SER A 98 -7.06 -1.60 -6.08
C SER A 98 -7.28 -2.43 -4.80
N LYS A 99 -7.58 -3.73 -4.96
CA LYS A 99 -7.71 -4.67 -3.84
C LYS A 99 -6.40 -4.84 -3.06
N LEU A 100 -5.26 -4.88 -3.75
CA LEU A 100 -3.95 -4.98 -3.12
C LEU A 100 -3.57 -3.68 -2.38
N GLU A 101 -3.89 -2.52 -2.95
CA GLU A 101 -3.68 -1.21 -2.34
C GLU A 101 -4.53 -1.05 -1.08
N GLU A 102 -5.80 -1.44 -1.11
CA GLU A 102 -6.68 -1.46 0.07
C GLU A 102 -6.10 -2.34 1.18
N ARG A 103 -5.66 -3.56 0.84
CA ARG A 103 -5.02 -4.47 1.80
C ARG A 103 -3.71 -3.91 2.34
N TYR A 104 -2.92 -3.23 1.50
CA TYR A 104 -1.67 -2.59 1.92
C TYR A 104 -1.93 -1.42 2.87
N GLN A 105 -2.93 -0.59 2.59
CA GLN A 105 -3.35 0.51 3.46
C GLN A 105 -3.81 -0.03 4.81
N PHE A 106 -4.70 -1.03 4.82
CA PHE A 106 -5.17 -1.68 6.03
C PHE A 106 -4.02 -2.25 6.89
N LEU A 107 -3.08 -2.97 6.27
CA LEU A 107 -1.93 -3.53 6.99
C LEU A 107 -0.99 -2.45 7.55
N ASN A 108 -0.82 -1.33 6.83
CA ASN A 108 -0.04 -0.20 7.35
C ASN A 108 -0.72 0.45 8.55
N GLU A 109 -2.04 0.66 8.50
CA GLU A 109 -2.79 1.21 9.63
C GLU A 109 -2.65 0.30 10.85
N GLN A 110 -2.80 -1.02 10.68
CA GLN A 110 -2.59 -1.99 11.77
C GLN A 110 -1.16 -1.96 12.31
N MET A 111 -0.16 -1.80 11.45
CA MET A 111 1.23 -1.69 11.86
C MET A 111 1.47 -0.42 12.69
N ASP A 112 0.93 0.71 12.25
CA ASP A 112 1.07 1.98 12.96
C ASP A 112 0.37 1.94 14.33
N ASP A 113 -0.82 1.35 14.41
CA ASP A 113 -1.53 1.10 15.67
C ASP A 113 -0.71 0.21 16.62
N LEU A 114 -0.08 -0.85 16.10
CA LEU A 114 0.78 -1.74 16.90
C LEU A 114 1.99 -0.99 17.46
N LEU A 115 2.64 -0.15 16.64
CA LEU A 115 3.77 0.67 17.07
C LEU A 115 3.37 1.68 18.16
N GLN A 116 2.20 2.29 18.02
CA GLN A 116 1.64 3.17 19.06
C GLN A 116 1.33 2.40 20.34
N ALA A 117 0.75 1.21 20.24
CA ALA A 117 0.46 0.35 21.37
C ALA A 117 1.72 -0.05 22.14
N ILE A 118 2.79 -0.45 21.43
CA ILE A 118 4.10 -0.77 22.03
C ILE A 118 4.65 0.44 22.77
N THR A 119 4.61 1.62 22.15
CA THR A 119 5.09 2.87 22.76
C THR A 119 4.30 3.22 24.02
N SER A 120 2.97 3.04 23.98
CA SER A 120 2.08 3.30 25.11
C SER A 120 2.34 2.32 26.27
N LEU A 121 2.49 1.02 25.96
CA LEU A 121 2.86 -0.01 26.92
C LEU A 121 4.20 0.31 27.58
N GLY A 122 5.23 0.70 26.81
CA GLY A 122 6.52 1.08 27.37
C GLY A 122 6.43 2.28 28.33
N LYS A 123 5.60 3.28 28.01
CA LYS A 123 5.33 4.40 28.94
C LYS A 123 4.60 3.96 30.20
N ALA A 124 3.64 3.04 30.09
CA ALA A 124 2.92 2.50 31.23
C ALA A 124 3.85 1.73 32.17
N ILE A 125 4.72 0.87 31.62
CA ILE A 125 5.76 0.14 32.39
C ILE A 125 6.66 1.12 33.13
N SER A 126 7.25 2.10 32.42
CA SER A 126 8.13 3.10 33.05
C SER A 126 7.43 3.91 34.16
N LYS A 127 6.12 4.15 34.03
CA LYS A 127 5.33 4.81 35.08
C LYS A 127 5.13 3.90 36.29
N ILE A 128 4.87 2.61 36.08
CA ILE A 128 4.73 1.61 37.15
C ILE A 128 6.06 1.45 37.89
N ASP A 129 7.18 1.39 37.17
CA ASP A 129 8.51 1.23 37.76
C ASP A 129 8.83 2.40 38.69
N LYS A 130 8.65 3.64 38.22
CA LYS A 130 8.86 4.86 39.02
C LYS A 130 7.99 4.92 40.27
N GLU A 131 6.72 4.53 40.16
CA GLU A 131 5.81 4.50 41.30
C GLU A 131 6.21 3.39 42.29
N SER A 132 6.68 2.25 41.79
CA SER A 132 7.16 1.13 42.60
C SER A 132 8.43 1.50 43.37
N GLU A 133 9.41 2.11 42.70
CA GLU A 133 10.63 2.63 43.32
C GLU A 133 10.32 3.65 44.42
N LYS A 134 9.41 4.59 44.14
CA LYS A 134 8.98 5.60 45.11
C LYS A 134 8.37 4.95 46.35
N ARG A 135 7.39 4.05 46.16
CA ARG A 135 6.72 3.35 47.27
C ARG A 135 7.69 2.48 48.07
N PHE A 136 8.62 1.82 47.39
CA PHE A 136 9.64 1.02 48.05
C PHE A 136 10.54 1.90 48.92
N SER A 137 11.05 3.01 48.40
CA SER A 137 11.90 3.95 49.15
C SER A 137 11.18 4.50 50.38
N GLU A 138 9.93 4.97 50.21
CA GLU A 138 9.10 5.47 51.33
C GLU A 138 8.92 4.39 52.41
N THR A 139 8.60 3.16 52.00
CA THR A 139 8.37 2.06 52.94
C THR A 139 9.67 1.62 53.63
N PHE A 140 10.79 1.60 52.90
CA PHE A 140 12.10 1.23 53.43
C PHE A 140 12.58 2.23 54.49
N GLU A 141 12.41 3.53 54.26
CA GLU A 141 12.73 4.56 55.26
C GLU A 141 11.92 4.42 56.54
N ILE A 142 10.62 4.13 56.41
CA ILE A 142 9.73 3.85 57.55
C ILE A 142 10.24 2.60 58.31
N MET A 143 10.57 1.53 57.60
CA MET A 143 11.10 0.31 58.20
C MET A 143 12.43 0.56 58.91
N ASN A 144 13.36 1.30 58.30
CA ASN A 144 14.66 1.62 58.89
C ASN A 144 14.52 2.44 60.18
N THR A 145 13.61 3.42 60.19
CA THR A 145 13.30 4.21 61.38
C THR A 145 12.77 3.33 62.52
N LYS A 146 11.81 2.44 62.21
CA LYS A 146 11.26 1.50 63.19
C LYS A 146 12.29 0.48 63.67
N PHE A 147 13.18 0.04 62.79
CA PHE A 147 14.26 -0.86 63.12
C PHE A 147 15.23 -0.21 64.13
N GLN A 148 15.64 1.04 63.89
CA GLN A 148 16.49 1.81 64.82
C GLN A 148 15.86 1.96 66.22
N GLU A 149 14.57 2.30 66.27
CA GLU A 149 13.80 2.40 67.53
C GLU A 149 13.79 1.06 68.30
N ILE A 150 13.54 -0.05 67.61
CA ILE A 150 13.46 -1.38 68.24
C ILE A 150 14.86 -1.85 68.67
N PHE A 151 15.87 -1.66 67.82
CA PHE A 151 17.23 -2.11 68.06
C PHE A 151 17.85 -1.44 69.29
N SER A 152 17.73 -0.11 69.39
CA SER A 152 18.23 0.66 70.53
C SER A 152 17.61 0.22 71.87
N ARG A 153 16.32 -0.16 71.84
CA ARG A 153 15.60 -0.68 73.01
C ARG A 153 16.03 -2.09 73.40
N LEU A 154 16.30 -2.97 72.44
CA LEU A 154 16.71 -4.36 72.70
C LEU A 154 18.14 -4.45 73.22
N PHE A 155 19.04 -3.62 72.68
CA PHE A 155 20.48 -3.68 72.95
C PHE A 155 20.98 -2.60 73.92
N LYS A 156 20.08 -1.93 74.65
CA LYS A 156 20.40 -0.95 75.70
C LYS A 156 21.42 0.11 75.27
N GLY A 157 21.17 0.78 74.13
CA GLY A 157 21.98 1.91 73.66
C GLY A 157 22.94 1.61 72.50
N GLY A 158 22.81 0.46 71.83
CA GLY A 158 23.47 0.21 70.54
C GLY A 158 22.73 0.85 69.36
N GLU A 159 23.47 1.14 68.27
CA GLU A 159 22.92 1.66 67.01
C GLU A 159 22.90 0.58 65.93
N GLY A 160 21.82 0.52 65.15
CA GLY A 160 21.69 -0.39 64.01
C GLY A 160 20.81 0.22 62.94
N LYS A 161 21.24 0.15 61.67
CA LYS A 161 20.50 0.69 60.52
C LYS A 161 20.39 -0.34 59.40
N LEU A 162 19.33 -0.25 58.63
CA LEU A 162 19.19 -0.97 57.36
C LEU A 162 19.91 -0.20 56.26
N VAL A 163 20.60 -0.92 55.39
CA VAL A 163 21.31 -0.37 54.23
C VAL A 163 20.93 -1.23 53.02
N LEU A 164 20.59 -0.58 51.92
CA LEU A 164 20.30 -1.27 50.67
C LEU A 164 21.59 -1.86 50.09
N THR A 165 21.52 -3.11 49.63
CA THR A 165 22.66 -3.83 49.05
C THR A 165 23.07 -3.21 47.71
N ASP A 166 22.10 -2.72 46.95
CA ASP A 166 22.32 -1.97 45.70
C ASP A 166 21.36 -0.75 45.64
N PRO A 167 21.87 0.48 45.87
CA PRO A 167 21.04 1.68 45.86
C PRO A 167 20.65 2.16 44.46
N GLU A 168 21.26 1.64 43.37
CA GLU A 168 20.91 2.04 42.00
C GLU A 168 19.79 1.18 41.39
N ASN A 169 19.48 0.03 41.98
CA ASN A 169 18.42 -0.87 41.52
C ASN A 169 17.50 -1.30 42.67
N LEU A 170 16.69 -0.35 43.16
CA LEU A 170 15.75 -0.55 44.27
C LEU A 170 14.76 -1.71 44.07
N LEU A 171 14.46 -2.09 42.83
CA LEU A 171 13.50 -3.16 42.52
C LEU A 171 14.12 -4.56 42.52
N GLU A 172 15.43 -4.70 42.28
CA GLU A 172 16.15 -5.98 42.38
C GLU A 172 16.99 -6.11 43.67
N SER A 173 17.18 -5.02 44.41
CA SER A 173 17.89 -4.99 45.68
C SER A 173 17.00 -5.42 46.85
N GLY A 174 16.65 -6.70 46.88
CA GLY A 174 16.07 -7.40 48.05
C GLY A 174 17.13 -7.97 48.97
#